data_AF-A0A1G6TXP6-F1
#
_entry.id   AF-A0A1G6TXP6-F1
#
_cell.length_a   1.000
_cell.length_b   1.000
_cell.length_c   1.000
_cell.angle_alpha   90.00
_cell.angle_beta   90.00
_cell.angle_gamma   90.00
#
_symmetry.space_group_name_H-M   'P 1'
#
loop_
_entity.id
_entity.type
_entity.pdbx_description
1 polymer ?
#
loop_
_entity_poly.entity_id
_entity_poly.type
_entity_poly.pdbx_seq_one_letter_code
_entity_poly.pdbx_strand_id
1 'polypeptide(L)'
;MIERIEAFFNSIQQNPIELYNEAGLQYELAIFLRNNYPDLNVKLEFPVSRIFQNQTQFLKKEMDLFITSADGLRYVVELKAPLGNSGVPNAMYKALEDVKFLEQLSDARIDGGFSILATPAPAFWNAPRVNGMLYQMFNGDTVNFEETHIEQLPAFLQSKGRIDLNNYHEAPWQTLTALEGTLWKYYIITV
;
A
#
# COMPACT_ATOMS: atom_id res chain seq x y z
N MET A 1 8.87 7.51 10.59
CA MET A 1 8.91 6.41 9.59
C MET A 1 8.50 6.90 8.21
N ILE A 2 7.39 7.63 8.06
CA ILE A 2 6.94 8.20 6.77
C ILE A 2 8.06 8.92 6.00
N GLU A 3 8.79 9.84 6.65
CA GLU A 3 9.91 10.57 6.04
C GLU A 3 11.00 9.64 5.46
N ARG A 4 11.19 8.46 6.05
CA ARG A 4 12.16 7.45 5.59
C ARG A 4 11.66 6.72 4.34
N ILE A 5 10.33 6.51 4.23
CA ILE A 5 9.68 5.96 3.03
C ILE A 5 9.67 7.01 1.91
N GLU A 6 9.37 8.27 2.23
CA GLU A 6 9.45 9.36 1.25
C GLU A 6 10.89 9.54 0.73
N ALA A 7 11.89 9.39 1.60
CA ALA A 7 13.30 9.39 1.20
C ALA A 7 13.63 8.28 0.19
N PHE A 8 12.99 7.11 0.28
CA PHE A 8 13.13 6.05 -0.73
C PHE A 8 12.64 6.52 -2.09
N PHE A 9 11.42 7.03 -2.19
CA PHE A 9 10.87 7.53 -3.45
C PHE A 9 11.66 8.71 -4.02
N ASN A 10 12.13 9.62 -3.16
CA ASN A 10 13.02 10.70 -3.56
C ASN A 10 14.35 10.18 -4.12
N SER A 11 14.89 9.10 -3.56
CA SER A 11 16.13 8.50 -4.07
C SER A 11 15.95 7.91 -5.48
N ILE A 12 14.78 7.35 -5.80
CA ILE A 12 14.45 6.88 -7.15
C ILE A 12 14.40 8.04 -8.14
N GLN A 13 13.90 9.21 -7.73
CA GLN A 13 13.92 10.39 -8.61
C GLN A 13 15.34 10.86 -8.94
N GLN A 14 16.29 10.71 -8.01
CA GLN A 14 17.69 11.12 -8.18
C GLN A 14 18.53 10.08 -8.92
N ASN A 15 18.27 8.80 -8.66
CA ASN A 15 18.91 7.65 -9.29
C ASN A 15 17.81 6.65 -9.70
N PRO A 16 17.25 6.78 -10.92
CA PRO A 16 16.18 5.91 -11.38
C PRO A 16 16.58 4.44 -11.35
N ILE A 17 15.70 3.62 -10.77
CA ILE A 17 15.81 2.17 -10.73
C ILE A 17 14.73 1.54 -11.62
N GLU A 18 14.96 0.31 -12.07
CA GLU A 18 13.95 -0.46 -12.78
C GLU A 18 12.85 -0.88 -11.80
N LEU A 19 11.61 -0.47 -12.08
CA LEU A 19 10.44 -0.95 -11.37
C LEU A 19 9.63 -1.83 -12.32
N TYR A 20 9.51 -3.11 -12.00
CA TYR A 20 8.97 -4.10 -12.93
C TYR A 20 7.93 -5.05 -12.31
N ASN A 21 7.75 -5.06 -10.99
CA ASN A 21 6.63 -5.71 -10.29
C ASN A 21 6.62 -5.34 -8.78
N GLU A 22 5.62 -5.87 -8.05
CA GLU A 22 5.40 -5.64 -6.61
C GLU A 22 6.54 -6.16 -5.74
N ALA A 23 7.02 -7.38 -6.00
CA ALA A 23 8.14 -7.94 -5.25
C ALA A 23 9.41 -7.12 -5.44
N GLY A 24 9.69 -6.63 -6.65
CA GLY A 24 10.81 -5.74 -6.95
C GLY A 24 10.74 -4.47 -6.11
N LEU A 25 9.59 -3.78 -6.11
CA LEU A 25 9.38 -2.59 -5.29
C LEU A 25 9.59 -2.87 -3.79
N GLN A 26 9.08 -4.01 -3.31
CA GLN A 26 9.23 -4.47 -1.93
C GLN A 26 10.69 -4.71 -1.54
N TYR A 27 11.46 -5.40 -2.39
CA TYR A 27 12.88 -5.63 -2.15
C TYR A 27 13.68 -4.34 -2.18
N GLU A 28 13.43 -3.45 -3.14
CA GLU A 28 14.12 -2.18 -3.26
C GLU A 28 13.89 -1.28 -2.03
N LEU A 29 12.65 -1.18 -1.55
CA LEU A 29 12.35 -0.45 -0.32
C LEU A 29 13.06 -1.08 0.89
N ALA A 30 13.05 -2.40 1.02
CA ALA A 30 13.72 -3.07 2.14
C ALA A 30 15.24 -2.90 2.12
N ILE A 31 15.86 -2.98 0.94
CA ILE A 31 17.30 -2.74 0.76
C ILE A 31 17.64 -1.29 1.11
N PHE A 32 16.87 -0.32 0.59
CA PHE A 32 17.05 1.08 0.89
C PHE A 32 16.98 1.35 2.39
N LEU A 33 15.95 0.84 3.07
CA LEU A 33 15.77 1.06 4.50
C LEU A 33 16.92 0.47 5.32
N ARG A 34 17.35 -0.77 5.00
CA ARG A 34 18.47 -1.43 5.69
C ARG A 34 19.80 -0.70 5.51
N ASN A 35 20.06 -0.15 4.33
CA ASN A 35 21.32 0.51 4.02
C ASN A 35 21.41 1.92 4.62
N ASN A 36 20.29 2.66 4.66
CA ASN A 36 20.27 4.06 5.09
C ASN A 36 19.91 4.25 6.57
N TYR A 37 19.24 3.27 7.17
CA TYR A 37 18.75 3.34 8.55
C TYR A 37 19.12 2.08 9.33
N PRO A 38 20.39 1.95 9.76
CA PRO A 38 20.88 0.75 10.45
C PRO A 38 20.24 0.54 11.83
N ASP A 39 19.53 1.54 12.36
CA ASP A 39 18.69 1.45 13.56
C ASP A 39 17.39 0.66 13.33
N LEU A 40 17.05 0.32 12.09
CA LEU A 40 15.87 -0.46 11.73
C LEU A 40 16.19 -1.94 11.52
N ASN A 41 15.37 -2.80 12.11
CA ASN A 41 15.29 -4.21 11.73
C ASN A 41 14.12 -4.38 10.77
N VAL A 42 14.42 -4.62 9.50
CA VAL A 42 13.43 -4.81 8.43
C VAL A 42 13.30 -6.28 8.09
N LYS A 43 12.08 -6.83 8.14
CA LYS A 43 11.74 -8.21 7.79
C LYS A 43 10.72 -8.21 6.65
N LEU A 44 10.90 -9.10 5.69
CA LEU A 44 10.00 -9.29 4.55
C LEU A 44 9.07 -10.47 4.81
N GLU A 45 7.85 -10.43 4.27
CA GLU A 45 6.87 -11.51 4.35
C GLU A 45 6.70 -12.04 5.78
N PHE A 46 6.63 -11.13 6.75
CA PHE A 46 6.74 -11.51 8.15
C PHE A 46 5.39 -12.02 8.66
N PRO A 47 5.29 -13.27 9.16
CA PRO A 47 3.99 -13.83 9.52
C PRO A 47 3.38 -13.11 10.73
N VAL A 48 2.12 -12.71 10.61
CA VAL A 48 1.34 -12.03 11.66
C VAL A 48 1.32 -12.84 12.95
N SER A 49 1.23 -14.16 12.84
CA SER A 49 1.23 -15.10 13.97
C SER A 49 2.52 -15.09 14.79
N ARG A 50 3.64 -14.59 14.25
CA ARG A 50 4.89 -14.43 15.02
C ARG A 50 4.80 -13.31 16.05
N ILE A 51 3.92 -12.33 15.84
CA ILE A 51 3.65 -11.23 16.78
C ILE A 51 2.38 -11.52 17.59
N PHE A 52 1.31 -11.93 16.90
CA PHE A 52 -0.02 -12.11 17.48
C PHE A 52 -0.37 -13.59 17.54
N GLN A 53 0.21 -14.29 18.53
CA GLN A 53 0.18 -15.76 18.59
C GLN A 53 -1.22 -16.38 18.63
N ASN A 54 -2.28 -15.66 19.02
CA ASN A 54 -3.67 -16.16 19.07
C ASN A 54 -4.77 -15.07 19.07
N GLN A 55 -4.47 -13.80 18.78
CA GLN A 55 -5.35 -12.71 19.23
C GLN A 55 -6.42 -12.20 18.25
N THR A 56 -6.39 -12.53 16.96
CA THR A 56 -7.42 -12.01 16.03
C THR A 56 -7.40 -12.75 14.70
N GLN A 57 -8.56 -12.88 14.06
CA GLN A 57 -8.62 -13.23 12.63
C GLN A 57 -8.26 -11.99 11.81
N PHE A 58 -6.99 -11.86 11.49
CA PHE A 58 -6.51 -10.84 10.56
C PHE A 58 -6.86 -11.21 9.13
N LEU A 59 -7.09 -10.19 8.29
CA LEU A 59 -7.38 -10.36 6.87
C LEU A 59 -6.23 -11.07 6.14
N LYS A 60 -4.99 -10.69 6.44
CA LYS A 60 -3.76 -11.25 5.87
C LYS A 60 -3.00 -12.07 6.91
N LYS A 61 -2.20 -13.02 6.42
CA LYS A 61 -1.35 -13.91 7.25
C LYS A 61 0.08 -13.41 7.40
N GLU A 62 0.52 -12.57 6.47
CA GLU A 62 1.87 -12.06 6.35
C GLU A 62 1.80 -10.55 6.10
N MET A 63 2.81 -9.84 6.59
CA MET A 63 3.03 -8.41 6.38
C MET A 63 4.15 -8.24 5.37
N ASP A 64 3.96 -7.43 4.34
CA ASP A 64 4.93 -7.32 3.25
C ASP A 64 6.30 -6.85 3.80
N LEU A 65 6.31 -5.76 4.59
CA LEU A 65 7.44 -5.40 5.45
C LEU A 65 7.00 -5.21 6.90
N PHE A 66 7.67 -5.89 7.83
CA PHE A 66 7.61 -5.62 9.27
C PHE A 66 8.92 -4.99 9.74
N ILE A 67 8.82 -3.80 10.34
CA ILE A 67 9.97 -2.98 10.70
C ILE A 67 9.94 -2.72 12.21
N THR A 68 11.05 -2.91 12.90
CA THR A 68 11.20 -2.45 14.29
C THR A 68 12.36 -1.48 14.43
N SER A 69 12.13 -0.35 15.10
CA SER A 69 13.18 0.64 15.42
C SER A 69 13.89 0.32 16.74
N ALA A 70 15.01 1.00 16.97
CA ALA A 70 15.84 0.80 18.17
C ALA A 70 15.12 1.14 19.49
N ASP A 71 14.12 2.02 19.45
CA ASP A 71 13.24 2.37 20.59
C ASP A 71 12.07 1.40 20.77
N GLY A 72 11.97 0.35 19.94
CA GLY A 72 10.98 -0.71 20.06
C GLY A 72 9.66 -0.44 19.34
N LEU A 73 9.54 0.67 18.61
CA LEU A 73 8.35 0.93 17.78
C LEU A 73 8.29 -0.05 16.61
N ARG A 74 7.07 -0.48 16.27
CA ARG A 74 6.78 -1.49 15.24
C ARG A 74 5.96 -0.86 14.13
N TYR A 75 6.46 -0.96 12.92
CA TYR A 75 5.81 -0.44 11.73
C TYR A 75 5.55 -1.54 10.72
N VAL A 76 4.49 -1.37 9.95
CA VAL A 76 4.13 -2.27 8.85
C VAL A 76 3.97 -1.48 7.58
N VAL A 77 4.51 -2.01 6.48
CA VAL A 77 4.29 -1.46 5.13
C VAL A 77 3.64 -2.54 4.28
N GLU A 78 2.54 -2.20 3.62
CA GLU A 78 1.85 -3.02 2.63
C GLU A 78 2.00 -2.38 1.25
N LEU A 79 2.30 -3.17 0.24
CA LEU A 79 2.70 -2.71 -1.08
C LEU A 79 1.84 -3.30 -2.19
N LYS A 80 1.50 -2.44 -3.14
CA LYS A 80 0.89 -2.82 -4.42
C LYS A 80 1.66 -2.18 -5.56
N ALA A 81 2.01 -2.98 -6.57
CA ALA A 81 2.57 -2.45 -7.82
C ALA A 81 1.90 -3.02 -9.08
N PRO A 82 0.60 -2.73 -9.30
CA PRO A 82 -0.08 -3.18 -10.50
C PRO A 82 0.57 -2.57 -11.74
N LEU A 83 0.67 -3.33 -12.83
CA LEU A 83 1.31 -2.89 -14.08
C LEU A 83 0.27 -2.82 -15.20
N GLY A 84 0.43 -1.89 -16.16
CA GLY A 84 -0.42 -1.81 -17.35
C GLY A 84 -1.93 -1.91 -17.09
N ASN A 85 -2.68 -2.65 -17.91
CA ASN A 85 -4.13 -2.86 -17.72
C ASN A 85 -4.45 -3.98 -16.69
N SER A 86 -3.49 -4.43 -15.88
CA SER A 86 -3.67 -5.65 -15.09
C SER A 86 -4.52 -5.40 -13.83
N GLY A 87 -5.75 -5.92 -13.87
CA GLY A 87 -6.48 -6.27 -12.66
C GLY A 87 -7.34 -5.19 -12.03
N VAL A 88 -7.54 -4.02 -12.64
CA VAL A 88 -8.55 -3.05 -12.17
C VAL A 88 -9.96 -3.57 -12.51
N PRO A 89 -10.97 -3.48 -11.61
CA PRO A 89 -10.96 -2.90 -10.26
C PRO A 89 -10.55 -3.85 -9.12
N ASN A 90 -10.19 -5.11 -9.39
CA ASN A 90 -9.75 -6.04 -8.34
C ASN A 90 -8.50 -5.55 -7.58
N ALA A 91 -7.53 -4.94 -8.26
CA ALA A 91 -6.34 -4.37 -7.64
C ALA A 91 -6.67 -3.16 -6.73
N MET A 92 -7.65 -2.33 -7.12
CA MET A 92 -8.16 -1.24 -6.26
C MET A 92 -8.80 -1.80 -4.99
N TYR A 93 -9.62 -2.84 -5.12
CA TYR A 93 -10.21 -3.53 -3.97
C TYR A 93 -9.14 -4.13 -3.04
N LYS A 94 -8.07 -4.72 -3.61
CA LYS A 94 -6.95 -5.25 -2.83
C LYS A 94 -6.14 -4.17 -2.10
N ALA A 95 -5.95 -3.00 -2.72
CA ALA A 95 -5.32 -1.88 -2.05
C ALA A 95 -6.16 -1.36 -0.86
N LEU A 96 -7.49 -1.40 -0.98
CA LEU A 96 -8.40 -1.08 0.13
C LEU A 96 -8.35 -2.14 1.24
N GLU A 97 -8.23 -3.42 0.87
CA GLU A 97 -8.00 -4.52 1.82
C GLU A 97 -6.70 -4.33 2.60
N ASP A 98 -5.62 -3.84 1.98
CA ASP A 98 -4.36 -3.57 2.67
C ASP A 98 -4.52 -2.48 3.74
N VAL A 99 -5.26 -1.40 3.45
CA VAL A 99 -5.59 -0.36 4.46
C VAL A 99 -6.42 -0.97 5.60
N LYS A 100 -7.42 -1.80 5.29
CA LYS A 100 -8.20 -2.47 6.35
C LYS A 100 -7.32 -3.38 7.22
N PHE A 101 -6.40 -4.11 6.61
CA PHE A 101 -5.47 -4.96 7.33
C PHE A 101 -4.56 -4.13 8.26
N LEU A 102 -4.07 -2.98 7.80
CA LEU A 102 -3.30 -2.06 8.65
C LEU A 102 -4.13 -1.51 9.82
N GLU A 103 -5.42 -1.23 9.64
CA GLU A 103 -6.29 -0.84 10.75
C GLU A 103 -6.41 -1.97 11.79
N GLN A 104 -6.58 -3.22 11.34
CA GLN A 104 -6.63 -4.37 12.25
C GLN A 104 -5.32 -4.52 13.05
N LEU A 105 -4.19 -4.25 12.41
CA LEU A 105 -2.87 -4.26 13.05
C LEU A 105 -2.71 -3.11 14.05
N SER A 106 -3.20 -1.91 13.71
CA SER A 106 -3.24 -0.74 14.59
C SER A 106 -4.11 -1.00 15.83
N ASP A 107 -5.29 -1.58 15.65
CA ASP A 107 -6.16 -2.04 16.75
C ASP A 107 -5.46 -3.09 17.64
N ALA A 108 -4.58 -3.90 17.06
CA ALA A 108 -3.71 -4.86 17.75
C ALA A 108 -2.41 -4.23 18.31
N ARG A 109 -2.30 -2.90 18.32
CA ARG A 109 -1.18 -2.09 18.85
C ARG A 109 0.11 -2.10 18.01
N ILE A 110 0.05 -2.28 16.69
CA ILE A 110 1.17 -1.84 15.83
C ILE A 110 1.25 -0.31 15.88
N ASP A 111 2.47 0.24 15.94
CA ASP A 111 2.71 1.66 16.22
C ASP A 111 2.53 2.56 14.99
N GLY A 112 2.53 1.99 13.78
CA GLY A 112 2.12 2.68 12.56
C GLY A 112 2.07 1.78 11.32
N GLY A 113 1.10 2.04 10.45
CA GLY A 113 0.92 1.34 9.17
C GLY A 113 1.10 2.26 7.96
N PHE A 114 1.64 1.72 6.88
CA PHE A 114 1.78 2.43 5.61
C PHE A 114 1.27 1.57 4.46
N SER A 115 0.21 2.01 3.77
CA SER A 115 -0.24 1.39 2.52
C SER A 115 0.31 2.18 1.35
N ILE A 116 1.07 1.51 0.50
CA ILE A 116 1.74 2.10 -0.64
C ILE A 116 1.23 1.41 -1.90
N LEU A 117 0.77 2.20 -2.86
CA LEU A 117 0.56 1.72 -4.21
C LEU A 117 1.38 2.57 -5.15
N ALA A 118 2.18 1.93 -6.01
CA ALA A 118 2.91 2.58 -7.09
C ALA A 118 2.56 1.90 -8.41
N THR A 119 2.16 2.66 -9.43
CA THR A 119 1.79 2.07 -10.73
C THR A 119 2.04 3.01 -11.90
N PRO A 120 2.44 2.48 -13.07
CA PRO A 120 2.44 3.24 -14.31
C PRO A 120 1.06 3.27 -14.98
N ALA A 121 0.04 2.60 -14.43
CA ALA A 121 -1.26 2.37 -15.06
C ALA A 121 -2.23 3.57 -14.89
N PRO A 122 -2.54 4.32 -15.97
CA PRO A 122 -3.40 5.51 -15.86
C PRO A 122 -4.83 5.20 -15.42
N ALA A 123 -5.29 3.95 -15.55
CA ALA A 123 -6.63 3.53 -15.14
C ALA A 123 -6.91 3.73 -13.65
N PHE A 124 -5.88 3.94 -12.81
CA PHE A 124 -6.05 4.22 -11.38
C PHE A 124 -6.46 5.67 -11.10
N TRP A 125 -5.86 6.65 -11.78
CA TRP A 125 -6.08 8.07 -11.49
C TRP A 125 -6.76 8.84 -12.63
N ASN A 126 -6.99 8.20 -13.78
CA ASN A 126 -7.59 8.80 -14.97
C ASN A 126 -8.65 7.88 -15.58
N ALA A 127 -9.60 7.44 -14.76
CA ALA A 127 -10.78 6.69 -15.20
C ALA A 127 -12.10 7.42 -14.85
N PRO A 128 -12.29 8.70 -15.23
CA PRO A 128 -13.46 9.48 -14.84
C PRO A 128 -14.77 8.99 -15.46
N ARG A 129 -14.70 8.15 -16.51
CA ARG A 129 -15.88 7.63 -17.23
C ARG A 129 -16.44 6.34 -16.63
N VAL A 130 -15.77 5.74 -15.64
CA VAL A 130 -16.27 4.54 -14.96
C VAL A 130 -17.01 4.98 -13.70
N ASN A 131 -18.34 4.89 -13.73
CA ASN A 131 -19.19 5.24 -12.59
C ASN A 131 -19.22 4.09 -11.56
N GLY A 132 -18.08 3.83 -10.90
CA GLY A 132 -17.96 2.82 -9.87
C GLY A 132 -17.21 3.37 -8.67
N MET A 133 -17.74 3.14 -7.47
CA MET A 133 -17.20 3.62 -6.18
C MET A 133 -15.68 3.39 -6.05
N LEU A 134 -15.18 2.19 -6.39
CA LEU A 134 -13.74 1.90 -6.33
C LEU A 134 -12.90 2.82 -7.23
N TYR A 135 -13.40 3.24 -8.39
CA TYR A 135 -12.65 4.18 -9.23
C TYR A 135 -12.71 5.60 -8.66
N GLN A 136 -13.85 5.98 -8.05
CA GLN A 136 -14.01 7.30 -7.43
C GLN A 136 -13.04 7.50 -6.26
N MET A 137 -12.74 6.44 -5.49
CA MET A 137 -11.76 6.46 -4.41
C MET A 137 -10.32 6.72 -4.88
N PHE A 138 -9.99 6.51 -6.16
CA PHE A 138 -8.62 6.68 -6.68
C PHE A 138 -8.49 7.86 -7.66
N ASN A 139 -9.59 8.27 -8.31
CA ASN A 139 -9.59 9.33 -9.30
C ASN A 139 -9.31 10.71 -8.68
N GLY A 140 -8.59 11.55 -9.42
CA GLY A 140 -8.28 12.93 -9.02
C GLY A 140 -6.83 13.10 -8.57
N ASP A 141 -6.58 14.13 -7.77
CA ASP A 141 -5.26 14.46 -7.24
C ASP A 141 -4.95 13.74 -5.92
N THR A 142 -5.98 13.24 -5.23
CA THR A 142 -5.88 12.47 -3.99
C THR A 142 -6.59 11.13 -4.15
N VAL A 143 -6.05 10.11 -3.50
CA VAL A 143 -6.81 8.90 -3.17
C VAL A 143 -7.57 9.15 -1.87
N ASN A 144 -8.82 8.70 -1.82
CA ASN A 144 -9.76 8.95 -0.74
C ASN A 144 -10.48 7.64 -0.43
N PHE A 145 -10.05 6.94 0.61
CA PHE A 145 -10.54 5.63 0.99
C PHE A 145 -11.56 5.75 2.12
N GLU A 146 -12.70 5.11 1.90
CA GLU A 146 -13.81 5.00 2.83
C GLU A 146 -14.38 3.58 2.80
N GLU A 147 -15.36 3.30 3.64
CA GLU A 147 -16.04 2.00 3.63
C GLU A 147 -16.69 1.70 2.28
N THR A 148 -16.75 0.42 1.92
CA THR A 148 -17.46 -0.01 0.70
C THR A 148 -18.87 -0.49 1.03
N HIS A 149 -19.82 -0.27 0.12
CA HIS A 149 -21.10 -0.97 0.15
C HIS A 149 -21.14 -2.07 -0.93
N ILE A 150 -21.59 -3.28 -0.58
CA ILE A 150 -21.63 -4.44 -1.50
C ILE A 150 -22.37 -4.10 -2.80
N GLU A 151 -23.48 -3.36 -2.70
CA GLU A 151 -24.29 -3.00 -3.87
C GLU A 151 -23.58 -2.05 -4.85
N GLN A 152 -22.54 -1.35 -4.39
CA GLN A 152 -21.72 -0.46 -5.20
C GLN A 152 -20.47 -1.15 -5.75
N LEU A 153 -20.19 -2.40 -5.36
CA LEU A 153 -19.12 -3.21 -5.92
C LEU A 153 -19.54 -3.85 -7.25
N PRO A 154 -18.62 -3.96 -8.22
CA PRO A 154 -18.82 -4.81 -9.40
C PRO A 154 -19.26 -6.22 -9.02
N ALA A 155 -20.17 -6.84 -9.79
CA ALA A 155 -20.78 -8.13 -9.45
C ALA A 155 -19.77 -9.23 -9.09
N PHE A 156 -18.62 -9.29 -9.78
CA PHE A 156 -17.58 -10.27 -9.51
C PHE A 156 -16.77 -10.01 -8.22
N LEU A 157 -16.88 -8.82 -7.63
CA LEU A 157 -16.31 -8.45 -6.33
C LEU A 157 -17.33 -8.55 -5.18
N GLN A 158 -18.63 -8.62 -5.47
CA GLN A 158 -19.65 -8.75 -4.41
C GLN A 158 -19.47 -9.99 -3.55
N SER A 159 -18.99 -11.10 -4.15
CA SER A 159 -18.67 -12.33 -3.43
C SER A 159 -17.49 -12.18 -2.46
N LYS A 160 -16.66 -11.13 -2.60
CA LYS A 160 -15.59 -10.81 -1.65
C LYS A 160 -16.10 -10.04 -0.42
N GLY A 161 -17.31 -9.50 -0.50
CA GLY A 161 -17.94 -8.76 0.59
C GLY A 161 -17.49 -7.30 0.66
N ARG A 162 -18.07 -6.58 1.62
CA ARG A 162 -17.66 -5.20 1.93
C ARG A 162 -16.36 -5.17 2.72
N ILE A 163 -15.63 -4.09 2.57
CA ILE A 163 -14.53 -3.65 3.42
C ILE A 163 -15.04 -2.50 4.28
N ASP A 164 -15.15 -2.74 5.58
CA ASP A 164 -15.58 -1.76 6.58
C ASP A 164 -14.34 -1.07 7.16
N LEU A 165 -13.98 0.12 6.68
CA LEU A 165 -12.88 0.89 7.27
C LEU A 165 -13.32 1.56 8.57
N ASN A 166 -12.41 1.62 9.54
CA ASN A 166 -12.63 2.30 10.82
C ASN A 166 -12.55 3.82 10.65
N ASN A 167 -11.71 4.29 9.72
CA ASN A 167 -11.49 5.72 9.46
C ASN A 167 -11.55 6.04 7.96
N TYR A 168 -11.75 7.32 7.65
CA TYR A 168 -11.48 7.87 6.32
C TYR A 168 -9.98 8.09 6.17
N HIS A 169 -9.41 7.67 5.04
CA HIS A 169 -7.98 7.81 4.74
C HIS A 169 -7.79 8.57 3.43
N GLU A 170 -6.87 9.53 3.41
CA GLU A 170 -6.53 10.27 2.21
C GLU A 170 -5.02 10.34 2.00
N ALA A 171 -4.60 10.36 0.74
CA ALA A 171 -3.21 10.63 0.37
C ALA A 171 -3.13 11.28 -1.02
N PRO A 172 -2.23 12.25 -1.22
CA PRO A 172 -2.01 12.82 -2.55
C PRO A 172 -1.32 11.80 -3.46
N TRP A 173 -1.70 11.82 -4.74
CA TRP A 173 -0.91 11.19 -5.78
C TRP A 173 0.40 11.95 -5.96
N GLN A 174 1.51 11.23 -5.85
CA GLN A 174 2.86 11.68 -6.17
C GLN A 174 3.34 11.04 -7.46
N THR A 175 4.33 11.65 -8.11
CA THR A 175 4.91 11.16 -9.35
C THR A 175 6.35 10.72 -9.14
N LEU A 176 6.75 9.62 -9.79
CA LEU A 176 8.14 9.23 -9.89
C LEU A 176 8.45 8.83 -11.33
N THR A 177 9.70 9.03 -11.75
CA THR A 177 10.20 8.56 -13.05
C THR A 177 11.14 7.39 -12.80
N ALA A 178 10.71 6.19 -13.18
CA ALA A 178 11.53 4.99 -13.07
C ALA A 178 12.57 4.93 -14.21
N LEU A 179 13.45 3.93 -14.19
CA LEU A 179 14.40 3.68 -15.27
C LEU A 179 13.66 3.63 -16.63
N GLU A 180 14.36 4.04 -17.69
CA GLU A 180 13.83 4.20 -19.05
C GLU A 180 12.83 5.36 -19.24
N GLY A 181 12.64 6.21 -18.21
CA GLY A 181 11.79 7.40 -18.31
C GLY A 181 10.29 7.11 -18.13
N THR A 182 9.94 5.90 -17.69
CA THR A 182 8.53 5.52 -17.44
C THR A 182 7.97 6.34 -16.29
N LEU A 183 6.86 7.05 -16.52
CA LEU A 183 6.14 7.78 -15.49
C LEU A 183 5.29 6.81 -14.66
N TRP A 184 5.53 6.83 -13.36
CA TRP A 184 4.72 6.15 -12.36
C TRP A 184 4.03 7.19 -11.49
N LYS A 185 2.84 6.84 -10.98
CA LYS A 185 2.27 7.52 -9.83
C LYS A 185 2.27 6.61 -8.62
N TYR A 186 2.36 7.20 -7.45
CA TYR A 186 2.22 6.47 -6.19
C TYR A 186 1.51 7.30 -5.15
N TYR A 187 1.01 6.66 -4.10
CA TYR A 187 0.57 7.31 -2.88
C TYR A 187 1.14 6.56 -1.67
N ILE A 188 1.09 7.21 -0.50
CA ILE A 188 1.38 6.59 0.79
C ILE A 188 0.24 6.98 1.75
N ILE A 189 -0.62 6.02 2.09
CA ILE A 189 -1.62 6.18 3.15
C ILE A 189 -0.97 5.78 4.48
N THR A 190 -1.13 6.61 5.50
CA THR A 190 -0.68 6.32 6.88
C THR A 190 -1.88 5.90 7.72
N VAL A 191 -1.74 4.80 8.47
CA VAL A 191 -2.77 4.21 9.34
C VAL A 191 -2.27 4.11 10.78
#